data_AF-K2BSV2-F1
#
_entry.id   AF-K2BSV2-F1
#
_cell.length_a   1.000
_cell.length_b   1.000
_cell.length_c   1.000
_cell.angle_alpha   90.00
_cell.angle_beta   90.00
_cell.angle_gamma   90.00
#
_symmetry.space_group_name_H-M   'P 1'
#
loop_
_entity.id
_entity.type
_entity.pdbx_description
1 polymer ?
#
loop_
_entity_poly.entity_id
_entity_poly.type
_entity_poly.pdbx_seq_one_letter_code
_entity_poly.pdbx_strand_id
1 'polypeptide(L)' 'MKIKELRDKSLTELQKLLVEQRVELTTTRFQVASNQESKVRKLRQLKRDIAKILTVINETRHD' A
#
# COMPACT_ATOMS: atom_id res chain seq x y z
N MET A 1 -1.63 2.32 -7.81
CA MET A 1 -0.17 2.50 -7.95
C MET A 1 0.40 1.78 -9.18
N LYS A 2 1.31 2.41 -9.95
CA LYS A 2 2.03 1.79 -11.08
C LYS A 2 3.35 1.17 -10.61
N ILE A 3 3.72 0.02 -11.20
CA ILE A 3 4.92 -0.75 -10.79
C ILE A 3 6.22 -0.06 -11.21
N LYS A 4 6.23 0.64 -12.35
CA LYS A 4 7.42 1.38 -12.83
C LYS A 4 7.88 2.42 -11.80
N GLU A 5 6.95 3.25 -11.34
CA GLU A 5 7.19 4.28 -10.31
C GLU A 5 7.62 3.72 -8.94
N LEU A 6 7.35 2.43 -8.68
CA LEU A 6 7.81 1.75 -7.47
C LEU A 6 9.26 1.28 -7.60
N ARG A 7 9.67 0.87 -8.79
CA ARG A 7 11.04 0.42 -9.06
C ARG A 7 12.05 1.57 -9.10
N ASP A 8 11.60 2.76 -9.48
CA ASP A 8 12.44 3.95 -9.49
C ASP A 8 12.71 4.53 -8.08
N LYS A 9 12.01 4.03 -7.05
CA LYS A 9 12.16 4.48 -5.66
C LYS A 9 13.22 3.68 -4.92
N SER A 10 13.86 4.32 -3.96
CA SER A 10 14.81 3.65 -3.06
C SER A 10 14.09 2.73 -2.06
N LEU A 11 14.82 1.74 -1.53
CA LEU A 11 14.28 0.76 -0.58
C LEU A 11 13.74 1.42 0.70
N THR A 12 14.37 2.50 1.17
CA THR A 12 13.93 3.29 2.33
C THR A 12 12.64 4.06 2.04
N GLU A 13 12.49 4.62 0.84
CA GLU A 13 11.24 5.27 0.41
C GLU A 13 10.11 4.26 0.26
N LEU A 14 10.39 3.07 -0.28
CA LEU A 14 9.41 1.99 -0.39
C LEU A 14 8.93 1.52 0.98
N GLN A 15 9.83 1.41 1.96
CA GLN A 15 9.47 1.08 3.34
C GLN A 15 8.64 2.18 4.00
N LYS A 16 8.99 3.46 3.80
CA LYS A 16 8.16 4.58 4.29
C LYS A 16 6.75 4.54 3.70
N LEU A 17 6.65 4.35 2.39
CA LEU A 17 5.37 4.28 1.70
C LEU A 17 4.53 3.08 2.15
N LEU A 18 5.18 1.95 2.46
CA LEU A 18 4.51 0.77 3.02
C LEU A 18 3.86 1.08 4.37
N VAL A 19 4.56 1.82 5.25
CA VAL A 19 4.03 2.23 6.55
C VAL A 19 2.85 3.17 6.37
N GLU A 20 2.97 4.17 5.51
CA GLU A 20 1.88 5.11 5.21
C GLU A 20 0.62 4.39 4.70
N GLN A 21 0.76 3.48 3.72
CA GLN A 21 -0.37 2.73 3.20
C GLN A 21 -1.01 1.79 4.23
N ARG A 22 -0.23 1.25 5.18
CA ARG A 22 -0.77 0.44 6.29
C ARG A 22 -1.56 1.27 7.28
N VAL A 23 -1.11 2.49 7.57
CA VAL A 23 -1.85 3.44 8.41
C VAL A 23 -3.15 3.83 7.72
N GLU A 24 -3.09 4.20 6.43
CA GLU A 24 -4.29 4.54 5.66
C GLU A 24 -5.28 3.37 5.59
N LEU A 25 -4.81 2.14 5.36
CA LEU A 25 -5.65 0.94 5.37
C LEU A 25 -6.37 0.76 6.71
N THR A 26 -5.69 1.05 7.82
CA THR A 26 -6.25 0.94 9.17
C THR A 26 -7.34 1.99 9.40
N THR A 27 -7.07 3.25 9.04
CA THR A 27 -8.04 4.36 9.10
C THR A 27 -9.27 4.08 8.25
N THR A 28 -9.09 3.66 6.99
CA THR A 28 -10.21 3.30 6.10
C THR A 28 -10.97 2.10 6.63
N ARG A 29 -10.31 1.11 7.25
CA ARG A 29 -11.01 -0.03 7.88
C ARG A 29 -11.90 0.44 9.04
N PHE A 30 -11.44 1.39 9.85
CA PHE A 30 -12.26 1.99 10.90
C PHE A 30 -13.46 2.77 10.34
N GLN A 31 -13.26 3.56 9.28
CA GLN A 31 -14.32 4.32 8.61
C GLN A 31 -15.40 3.43 7.95
N VAL A 32 -14.97 2.31 7.38
CA VAL A 32 -15.89 1.30 6.82
C VAL A 32 -16.65 0.60 7.95
N ALA A 33 -15.98 0.28 9.08
CA ALA A 33 -16.62 -0.33 10.23
C ALA A 33 -17.61 0.61 10.94
N SER A 34 -17.35 1.92 10.96
CA SER A 34 -18.26 2.94 11.48
C SER A 34 -19.41 3.28 10.52
N ASN A 35 -19.52 2.58 9.39
CA ASN A 35 -20.52 2.80 8.34
C ASN A 35 -20.49 4.23 7.75
N GLN A 36 -19.39 4.98 7.94
CA GLN A 36 -19.23 6.35 7.47
C GLN A 36 -18.81 6.41 5.99
N GLU A 37 -18.22 5.34 5.44
CA GLU A 37 -17.74 5.32 4.07
C GLU A 37 -18.16 4.04 3.31
N SER A 38 -18.90 4.20 2.23
CA SER A 38 -19.38 3.11 1.35
C SER A 38 -18.30 2.55 0.41
N LYS A 39 -17.09 3.12 0.44
CA LYS A 39 -16.01 2.84 -0.53
C LYS A 39 -15.16 1.63 -0.14
N VAL A 40 -15.78 0.46 0.05
CA VAL A 40 -15.10 -0.84 0.24
C VAL A 40 -14.10 -1.14 -0.89
N ARG A 41 -14.33 -0.59 -2.10
CA ARG A 41 -13.40 -0.64 -3.23
C ARG A 41 -12.02 -0.04 -2.90
N LYS A 42 -11.96 1.04 -2.11
CA LYS A 42 -10.70 1.69 -1.71
C LYS A 42 -9.85 0.75 -0.85
N LEU A 43 -10.48 -0.05 0.02
CA LEU A 43 -9.81 -1.06 0.83
C LEU A 43 -9.12 -2.14 -0.04
N ARG A 44 -9.79 -2.61 -1.09
CA ARG A 44 -9.21 -3.56 -2.06
C ARG A 44 -8.04 -2.93 -2.84
N GLN A 45 -8.15 -1.65 -3.20
CA GLN A 45 -7.08 -0.93 -3.90
C GLN A 45 -5.84 -0.76 -3.03
N LEU A 46 -6.01 -0.31 -1.78
CA LEU A 46 -4.94 -0.20 -0.78
C LEU A 46 -4.22 -1.53 -0.56
N LYS A 47 -4.96 -2.64 -0.39
CA LYS A 47 -4.35 -3.97 -0.25
C LYS A 47 -3.50 -4.38 -1.46
N ARG A 48 -3.96 -4.08 -2.68
CA ARG A 48 -3.21 -4.37 -3.91
C ARG A 48 -1.96 -3.49 -4.02
N ASP A 49 -2.05 -2.23 -3.64
CA ASP A 49 -0.90 -1.33 -3.70
C ASP A 49 0.17 -1.71 -2.65
N ILE A 50 -0.23 -2.12 -1.44
CA ILE A 50 0.66 -2.73 -0.43
C ILE A 50 1.36 -3.98 -0.97
N ALA A 51 0.60 -4.87 -1.62
CA ALA A 51 1.15 -6.10 -2.19
C ALA A 51 2.23 -5.80 -3.25
N LYS A 52 1.98 -4.83 -4.13
CA LYS A 52 2.97 -4.41 -5.14
C LYS A 52 4.25 -3.84 -4.51
N ILE A 53 4.14 -3.02 -3.47
CA ILE A 53 5.30 -2.48 -2.74
C ILE A 53 6.13 -3.63 -2.16
N LEU A 54 5.48 -4.59 -1.49
CA LEU A 54 6.16 -5.74 -0.91
C LEU A 54 6.84 -6.60 -1.97
N THR A 55 6.21 -6.79 -3.13
CA THR A 55 6.82 -7.50 -4.26
C THR A 55 8.08 -6.80 -4.74
N VAL A 56 8.05 -5.48 -4.97
CA VAL A 56 9.22 -4.73 -5.44
C VAL A 56 10.34 -4.73 -4.39
N ILE A 57 10.02 -4.56 -3.10
CA ILE A 57 11.01 -4.70 -2.02
C ILE A 57 11.67 -6.08 -2.04
N ASN A 58 10.90 -7.14 -2.28
CA ASN A 58 11.43 -8.50 -2.32
C ASN A 58 12.25 -8.78 -3.60
N GLU A 59 11.87 -8.21 -4.74
CA GLU A 59 12.66 -8.19 -5.98
C GLU A 59 14.04 -7.56 -5.70
N THR A 60 14.06 -6.34 -5.13
CA THR A 60 15.33 -5.63 -4.82
C THR A 60 16.22 -6.30 -3.76
N ARG A 61 15.73 -7.32 -3.06
CA ARG A 61 16.50 -8.07 -2.05
C ARG A 61 17.09 -9.37 -2.62
N HIS A 62 16.58 -9.85 -3.75
CA HIS A 62 17.04 -11.08 -4.40
C HIS A 62 17.99 -10.82 -5.58
N ASP A 63 18.04 -9.60 -6.10
CA ASP A 63 19.14 -9.09 -6.94
C ASP A 63 20.37 -8.74 -6.07
#